data_AF-A0A1Y4W9S3-F1
#
_entry.id   AF-A0A1Y4W9S3-F1
#
_cell.length_a   1.000
_cell.length_b   1.000
_cell.length_c   1.000
_cell.angle_alpha   90.00
_cell.angle_beta   90.00
_cell.angle_gamma   90.00
#
_symmetry.space_group_name_H-M   'P 1'
#
loop_
_entity.id
_entity.type
_entity.pdbx_description
1 polymer ?
#
loop_
_entity_poly.entity_id
_entity_poly.type
_entity_poly.pdbx_seq_one_letter_code
_entity_poly.pdbx_strand_id
1 'polypeptide(L)'
;MSVLRNFEYYKEEIELALIQNAGVEIELYSIVASMIRESQNTSPLSIRDVSARRKSDISMKFYGQAGFPDFVVLAREKDSNAKLYGCIEVKMPTVSLDGNDEQLNGHIQSFKKVLYTNGIRWIFFENDIKNVLFDIELGDINKSQILWKSQKYWDDLLRCMDQIKWDL
;
A
#
# COMPACT_ATOMS: atom_id res chain seq x y z
N MET A 1 8.79 -7.81 -17.98
CA MET A 1 8.67 -7.70 -16.51
C MET A 1 8.65 -6.23 -16.19
N SER A 2 7.74 -5.78 -15.33
CA SER A 2 7.88 -4.42 -14.81
C SER A 2 9.08 -4.34 -13.89
N VAL A 3 9.74 -3.18 -13.88
CA VAL A 3 11.00 -2.98 -13.15
C VAL A 3 10.78 -3.22 -11.66
N LEU A 4 9.66 -2.76 -11.11
CA LEU A 4 9.39 -2.78 -9.67
C LEU A 4 8.77 -4.10 -9.15
N ARG A 5 8.29 -4.99 -10.04
CA ARG A 5 7.89 -6.37 -9.65
C ARG A 5 9.05 -7.38 -9.74
N ASN A 6 10.27 -6.91 -10.00
CA ASN A 6 11.49 -7.69 -9.85
C ASN A 6 12.08 -7.44 -8.45
N PHE A 7 12.39 -8.51 -7.71
CA PHE A 7 12.81 -8.36 -6.31
C PHE A 7 14.14 -7.64 -6.16
N GLU A 8 15.13 -7.89 -7.02
CA GLU A 8 16.43 -7.23 -6.93
C GLU A 8 16.31 -5.72 -7.12
N TYR A 9 15.57 -5.28 -8.16
CA TYR A 9 15.28 -3.86 -8.36
C TYR A 9 14.45 -3.27 -7.22
N TYR A 10 13.47 -4.01 -6.70
CA TYR A 10 12.68 -3.54 -5.57
C TYR A 10 13.56 -3.27 -4.34
N LYS A 11 14.43 -4.21 -3.98
CA LYS A 11 15.37 -4.06 -2.87
C LYS A 11 16.28 -2.85 -3.06
N GLU A 12 16.87 -2.75 -4.25
CA GLU A 12 17.76 -1.65 -4.62
C GLU A 12 17.06 -0.29 -4.48
N GLU A 13 15.84 -0.13 -5.01
CA GLU A 13 15.10 1.14 -4.94
C GLU A 13 14.76 1.54 -3.49
N ILE A 14 14.40 0.58 -2.62
CA ILE A 14 14.14 0.87 -1.20
C ILE A 14 15.43 1.29 -0.48
N GLU A 15 16.54 0.62 -0.75
CA GLU A 15 17.85 0.96 -0.18
C GLU A 15 18.33 2.33 -0.66
N LEU A 16 18.15 2.63 -1.95
CA LEU A 16 18.46 3.94 -2.53
C LEU A 16 17.62 5.04 -1.87
N ALA A 17 16.32 4.83 -1.70
CA ALA A 17 15.45 5.79 -0.99
C ALA A 17 15.96 6.07 0.43
N LEU A 18 16.37 5.03 1.17
CA LEU A 18 16.92 5.16 2.52
C LEU A 18 18.23 5.96 2.55
N ILE A 19 19.14 5.67 1.63
CA ILE A 19 20.48 6.27 1.59
C ILE A 19 20.46 7.70 1.03
N GLN A 20 19.69 7.93 -0.04
CA GLN A 20 19.73 9.17 -0.80
C GLN A 20 18.73 10.22 -0.31
N ASN A 21 17.57 9.79 0.22
CA ASN A 21 16.52 10.70 0.66
C ASN A 21 15.90 10.30 2.02
N ALA A 22 16.70 9.68 2.90
CA ALA A 22 16.34 9.31 4.27
C ALA A 22 15.12 8.37 4.39
N GLY A 23 14.67 7.74 3.31
CA GLY A 23 13.52 6.85 3.29
C GLY A 23 12.23 7.54 3.71
N VAL A 24 12.05 8.82 3.34
CA VAL A 24 10.79 9.53 3.59
C VAL A 24 9.63 8.82 2.89
N GLU A 25 8.45 8.88 3.49
CA GLU A 25 7.28 8.07 3.12
C GLU A 25 6.92 8.19 1.63
N ILE A 26 7.02 9.41 1.08
CA ILE A 26 6.70 9.71 -0.32
C ILE A 26 7.61 9.01 -1.33
N GLU A 27 8.82 8.57 -0.94
CA GLU A 27 9.69 7.77 -1.82
C GLU A 27 9.04 6.43 -2.18
N LEU A 28 8.21 5.89 -1.28
CA LEU A 28 7.53 4.62 -1.51
C LEU A 28 6.30 4.74 -2.42
N TYR A 29 5.78 5.96 -2.64
CA TYR A 29 4.51 6.16 -3.32
C TYR A 29 4.55 5.67 -4.78
N SER A 30 5.63 5.95 -5.49
CA SER A 30 5.82 5.48 -6.87
C SER A 30 5.95 3.95 -6.94
N ILE A 31 6.66 3.37 -5.97
CA ILE A 31 6.90 1.93 -5.84
C ILE A 31 5.57 1.20 -5.57
N VAL A 32 4.86 1.60 -4.52
CA VAL A 32 3.58 1.01 -4.11
C VAL A 32 2.53 1.15 -5.22
N ALA A 33 2.39 2.33 -5.80
CA ALA A 33 1.42 2.53 -6.88
C ALA A 33 1.73 1.69 -8.12
N SER A 34 3.01 1.45 -8.43
CA SER A 34 3.41 0.58 -9.55
C SER A 34 3.11 -0.89 -9.25
N MET A 35 3.47 -1.37 -8.06
CA MET A 35 3.18 -2.74 -7.61
C MET A 35 1.71 -3.13 -7.78
N ILE A 36 0.80 -2.22 -7.43
CA ILE A 36 -0.64 -2.43 -7.54
C ILE A 36 -1.13 -2.27 -8.98
N ARG A 37 -0.67 -1.27 -9.74
CA ARG A 37 -1.08 -1.11 -11.16
C ARG A 37 -0.66 -2.30 -12.03
N GLU A 38 0.43 -2.95 -11.67
CA GLU A 38 1.03 -4.06 -12.40
C GLU A 38 0.60 -5.43 -11.86
N SER A 39 -0.20 -5.44 -10.78
CA SER A 39 -0.76 -6.68 -10.26
C SER A 39 -1.79 -7.29 -11.21
N GLN A 40 -1.83 -8.61 -11.25
CA GLN A 40 -2.72 -9.40 -12.10
C GLN A 40 -4.12 -9.52 -11.49
N ASN A 41 -4.64 -8.42 -10.94
CA ASN A 41 -5.98 -8.40 -10.36
C ASN A 41 -7.02 -8.87 -11.38
N THR A 42 -8.09 -9.46 -10.86
CA THR A 42 -9.24 -9.90 -11.66
C THR A 42 -9.93 -8.76 -12.41
N SER A 43 -9.77 -7.51 -11.95
CA SER A 43 -10.30 -6.31 -12.59
C SER A 43 -9.26 -5.19 -12.67
N PRO A 44 -9.24 -4.40 -13.78
CA PRO A 44 -8.37 -3.24 -13.88
C PRO A 44 -8.68 -2.19 -12.81
N LEU A 45 -7.65 -1.71 -12.12
CA LEU A 45 -7.79 -0.71 -11.06
C LEU A 45 -7.38 0.69 -11.51
N SER A 46 -7.91 1.68 -10.80
CA SER A 46 -7.47 3.07 -10.82
C SER A 46 -7.01 3.50 -9.43
N ILE A 47 -5.72 3.84 -9.30
CA ILE A 47 -5.14 4.32 -8.04
C ILE A 47 -4.99 5.83 -8.10
N ARG A 48 -5.44 6.54 -7.07
CA ARG A 48 -5.27 8.00 -6.95
C ARG A 48 -4.56 8.32 -5.64
N ASP A 49 -3.47 9.07 -5.79
CA ASP A 49 -2.79 9.72 -4.66
C ASP A 49 -3.73 10.80 -4.11
N VAL A 50 -4.05 10.69 -2.82
CA VAL A 50 -4.84 11.67 -2.09
C VAL A 50 -4.16 12.11 -0.78
N SER A 51 -2.89 11.76 -0.58
CA SER A 51 -2.07 12.11 0.59
C SER A 51 -2.07 13.61 0.90
N ALA A 52 -1.95 14.44 -0.14
CA ALA A 52 -1.91 15.91 -0.03
C ALA A 52 -3.29 16.58 -0.25
N ARG A 53 -4.39 15.82 -0.32
CA ARG A 53 -5.72 16.40 -0.57
C ARG A 53 -6.22 17.22 0.61
N ARG A 54 -7.04 18.21 0.26
CA ARG A 54 -7.86 19.00 1.20
C ARG A 54 -9.33 18.69 0.98
N LYS A 55 -10.14 18.87 2.03
CA LYS A 55 -11.60 18.68 1.96
C LYS A 55 -12.23 19.66 0.97
N SER A 56 -13.05 19.13 0.07
CA SER A 56 -13.91 19.85 -0.86
C SER A 56 -15.04 18.93 -1.29
N ASP A 57 -16.08 19.48 -1.91
CA ASP A 57 -17.24 18.69 -2.36
C ASP A 57 -16.84 17.48 -3.23
N ILE A 58 -15.77 17.61 -4.02
CA ILE A 58 -15.26 16.54 -4.89
C ILE A 58 -14.41 15.52 -4.12
N SER A 59 -13.63 15.95 -3.12
CA SER A 59 -12.69 15.08 -2.41
C SER A 59 -13.32 14.39 -1.20
N MET A 60 -14.45 14.87 -0.67
CA MET A 60 -15.06 14.30 0.54
C MET A 60 -15.36 12.80 0.46
N LYS A 61 -15.64 12.27 -0.74
CA LYS A 61 -15.79 10.82 -0.97
C LYS A 61 -14.53 9.98 -0.71
N PHE A 62 -13.37 10.62 -0.61
CA PHE A 62 -12.08 9.99 -0.28
C PHE A 62 -11.66 10.26 1.17
N TYR A 63 -12.47 10.98 1.95
CA TYR A 63 -12.18 11.31 3.33
C TYR A 63 -12.80 10.28 4.26
N GLY A 64 -11.96 9.52 4.98
CA GLY A 64 -12.38 8.57 6.00
C GLY A 64 -12.40 9.19 7.40
N GLN A 65 -12.75 8.39 8.40
CA GLN A 65 -12.77 8.77 9.81
C GLN A 65 -11.43 9.30 10.32
N ALA A 66 -10.32 8.76 9.81
CA ALA A 66 -8.96 9.17 10.16
C ALA A 66 -8.32 10.17 9.18
N GLY A 67 -9.09 10.73 8.24
CA GLY A 67 -8.54 11.64 7.23
C GLY A 67 -8.52 11.05 5.83
N PHE A 68 -7.75 11.68 4.95
CA PHE A 68 -7.41 11.09 3.65
C PHE A 68 -6.33 10.02 3.88
N PRO A 69 -6.46 8.83 3.27
CA PRO A 69 -5.35 7.88 3.18
C PRO A 69 -4.33 8.37 2.15
N ASP A 70 -3.20 7.68 1.99
CA ASP A 70 -2.22 8.06 0.96
C ASP A 70 -2.75 7.80 -0.45
N PHE A 71 -3.37 6.64 -0.65
CA PHE A 71 -4.03 6.30 -1.90
C PHE A 71 -5.44 5.77 -1.70
N VAL A 72 -6.28 6.03 -2.68
CA VAL A 72 -7.55 5.33 -2.88
C VAL A 72 -7.50 4.42 -4.10
N VAL A 73 -8.16 3.27 -3.98
CA VAL A 73 -8.29 2.27 -5.05
C VAL A 73 -9.73 2.30 -5.58
N LEU A 74 -9.88 2.49 -6.89
CA LEU A 74 -11.16 2.65 -7.56
C LEU A 74 -11.33 1.69 -8.73
N ALA A 75 -12.58 1.52 -9.15
CA ALA A 75 -12.92 1.02 -10.48
C ALA A 75 -12.23 1.86 -11.56
N ARG A 76 -11.72 1.19 -12.61
CA ARG A 76 -11.05 1.87 -13.72
C ARG A 76 -12.07 2.39 -14.74
N GLU A 77 -12.74 3.47 -14.38
CA GLU A 77 -13.79 4.10 -15.17
C GLU A 77 -13.48 5.59 -15.38
N LYS A 78 -13.92 6.15 -16.51
CA LYS A 78 -13.82 7.60 -16.78
C LYS A 78 -15.01 8.35 -16.17
N ASP A 79 -15.26 8.10 -14.89
CA ASP A 79 -16.36 8.68 -14.12
C ASP A 79 -15.81 9.30 -12.83
N SER A 80 -16.25 10.52 -12.52
CA SER A 80 -15.94 11.16 -11.25
C SER A 80 -16.59 10.46 -10.06
N ASN A 81 -17.55 9.56 -10.26
CA ASN A 81 -18.20 8.77 -9.20
C ASN A 81 -17.84 7.28 -9.25
N ALA A 82 -16.75 6.92 -9.95
CA ALA A 82 -16.25 5.54 -10.01
C ALA A 82 -16.22 4.89 -8.61
N LYS A 83 -16.64 3.62 -8.54
CA LYS A 83 -16.75 2.87 -7.27
C LYS A 83 -15.40 2.86 -6.55
N LEU A 84 -15.43 3.22 -5.27
CA LEU A 84 -14.29 3.13 -4.35
C LEU A 84 -14.24 1.71 -3.78
N TYR A 85 -13.10 1.05 -3.92
CA TYR A 85 -12.88 -0.33 -3.46
C TYR A 85 -12.15 -0.43 -2.13
N GLY A 86 -11.31 0.55 -1.83
CA GLY A 86 -10.50 0.54 -0.60
C GLY A 86 -9.44 1.64 -0.64
N CYS A 87 -8.47 1.53 0.25
CA CYS A 87 -7.35 2.46 0.32
C CYS A 87 -6.01 1.74 0.54
N ILE A 88 -4.93 2.50 0.40
CA ILE A 88 -3.57 2.09 0.72
C ILE A 88 -3.01 3.14 1.65
N GLU A 89 -2.42 2.67 2.73
CA GLU A 89 -1.72 3.49 3.72
C GLU A 89 -0.27 3.04 3.73
N VAL A 90 0.64 3.99 3.56
CA VAL A 90 2.07 3.81 3.39
C VAL A 90 2.77 4.52 4.55
N LYS A 91 3.79 3.88 5.13
CA LYS A 91 4.66 4.47 6.15
C LYS A 91 6.11 4.46 5.68
N MET A 92 6.97 5.24 6.33
CA MET A 92 8.41 5.17 6.09
C MET A 92 8.95 3.75 6.36
N PRO A 93 9.96 3.25 5.63
CA PRO A 93 10.52 1.90 5.85
C PRO A 93 11.02 1.64 7.27
N THR A 94 11.41 2.69 7.99
CA THR A 94 11.92 2.63 9.37
C THR A 94 10.82 2.60 10.43
N VAL A 95 9.56 2.83 10.05
CA VAL A 95 8.41 2.79 10.96
C VAL A 95 7.91 1.36 11.07
N SER A 96 7.83 0.85 12.30
CA SER A 96 7.22 -0.44 12.61
C SER A 96 5.69 -0.36 12.43
N LEU A 97 5.09 -1.47 12.01
CA LEU A 97 3.65 -1.62 11.80
C LEU A 97 3.01 -2.38 12.97
N ASP A 98 3.00 -1.76 14.15
CA ASP A 98 2.61 -2.36 15.44
C ASP A 98 1.18 -2.00 15.87
N GLY A 99 0.20 -2.28 14.99
CA GLY A 99 -1.22 -2.59 15.30
C GLY A 99 -2.09 -1.60 16.11
N ASN A 100 -1.51 -0.59 16.77
CA ASN A 100 -2.15 0.44 17.58
C ASN A 100 -2.19 1.78 16.83
N ASP A 101 -2.39 1.71 15.53
CA ASP A 101 -2.48 2.88 14.67
C ASP A 101 -3.96 3.30 14.56
N GLU A 102 -4.34 4.38 15.27
CA GLU A 102 -5.69 4.96 15.20
C GLU A 102 -6.06 5.34 13.76
N GLN A 103 -5.08 5.74 12.96
CA GLN A 103 -5.27 6.11 11.57
C GLN A 103 -5.68 4.88 10.75
N LEU A 104 -4.95 3.77 10.91
CA LEU A 104 -5.27 2.49 10.28
C LEU A 104 -6.68 2.03 10.65
N ASN A 105 -7.04 2.08 11.94
CA ASN A 105 -8.38 1.68 12.39
C ASN A 105 -9.48 2.54 11.76
N GLY A 106 -9.31 3.86 11.72
CA GLY A 106 -10.27 4.76 11.06
C GLY A 106 -10.39 4.51 9.56
N HIS A 107 -9.28 4.17 8.89
CA HIS A 107 -9.28 3.79 7.48
C HIS A 107 -9.96 2.44 7.24
N ILE A 108 -9.73 1.41 8.06
CA ILE A 108 -10.44 0.13 7.97
C ILE A 108 -11.95 0.34 8.14
N GLN A 109 -12.36 1.14 9.12
CA GLN A 109 -13.78 1.42 9.34
C GLN A 109 -14.43 2.14 8.16
N SER A 110 -13.69 3.02 7.47
CA SER A 110 -14.21 3.83 6.36
C SER A 110 -14.19 3.11 5.01
N PHE A 111 -13.07 2.45 4.70
CA PHE A 111 -12.78 1.92 3.37
C PHE A 111 -12.90 0.40 3.28
N LYS A 112 -13.00 -0.28 4.43
CA LYS A 112 -13.13 -1.74 4.59
C LYS A 112 -11.92 -2.54 4.12
N LYS A 113 -11.35 -2.24 2.96
CA LYS A 113 -10.13 -2.86 2.44
C LYS A 113 -8.97 -1.89 2.53
N VAL A 114 -7.94 -2.28 3.28
CA VAL A 114 -6.76 -1.44 3.51
C VAL A 114 -5.51 -2.27 3.28
N LEU A 115 -4.69 -1.84 2.32
CA LEU A 115 -3.32 -2.32 2.18
C LEU A 115 -2.41 -1.39 2.97
N TYR A 116 -1.76 -1.92 4.00
CA TYR A 116 -0.87 -1.18 4.88
C TYR A 116 0.56 -1.65 4.67
N THR A 117 1.49 -0.72 4.43
CA THR A 117 2.87 -1.09 4.09
C THR A 117 3.88 -0.03 4.49
N ASN A 118 5.10 -0.45 4.80
CA ASN A 118 6.28 0.40 4.85
C ASN A 118 7.30 0.02 3.76
N GLY A 119 6.88 -0.72 2.74
CA GLY A 119 7.72 -1.32 1.71
C GLY A 119 8.44 -2.61 2.18
N ILE A 120 8.75 -2.74 3.46
CA ILE A 120 9.41 -3.95 3.99
C ILE A 120 8.38 -4.98 4.43
N ARG A 121 7.30 -4.55 5.08
CA ARG A 121 6.17 -5.39 5.49
C ARG A 121 4.89 -4.90 4.83
N TRP A 122 4.09 -5.85 4.39
CA TRP A 122 2.84 -5.63 3.66
C TRP A 122 1.72 -6.41 4.32
N ILE A 123 0.68 -5.70 4.76
CA ILE A 123 -0.46 -6.27 5.47
C ILE A 123 -1.74 -5.86 4.77
N PHE A 124 -2.63 -6.80 4.49
CA PHE A 124 -3.94 -6.50 3.92
C PHE A 124 -5.05 -6.85 4.89
N PHE A 125 -5.83 -5.83 5.24
CA PHE A 125 -6.98 -5.93 6.14
C PHE A 125 -8.29 -5.86 5.36
N GLU A 126 -9.28 -6.60 5.83
CA GLU A 126 -10.63 -6.56 5.29
C GLU A 126 -11.68 -6.47 6.41
N ASN A 127 -12.50 -5.42 6.39
CA ASN A 127 -13.58 -5.10 7.32
C ASN A 127 -13.18 -4.80 8.78
N ASP A 128 -12.16 -5.46 9.32
CA ASP A 128 -11.75 -5.38 10.73
C ASP A 128 -10.22 -5.52 10.87
N ILE A 129 -9.64 -4.85 11.87
CA ILE A 129 -8.20 -4.90 12.18
C ILE A 129 -7.70 -6.32 12.50
N LYS A 130 -8.58 -7.19 12.98
CA LYS A 130 -8.26 -8.61 13.27
C LYS A 130 -8.38 -9.50 12.04
N ASN A 131 -9.08 -9.06 10.99
CA ASN A 131 -9.26 -9.83 9.77
C ASN A 131 -8.17 -9.48 8.75
N VAL A 132 -7.02 -10.10 8.96
CA VAL A 132 -5.83 -9.98 8.11
C VAL A 132 -5.85 -11.09 7.07
N LEU A 133 -5.92 -10.75 5.78
CA LEU A 133 -5.90 -11.76 4.71
C LEU A 133 -4.47 -12.20 4.36
N PHE A 134 -3.50 -11.30 4.48
CA PHE A 134 -2.10 -11.64 4.46
C PHE A 134 -1.26 -10.62 5.22
N ASP A 135 -0.11 -11.09 5.69
CA ASP A 135 0.91 -10.32 6.37
C ASP A 135 2.28 -10.89 5.96
N ILE A 136 2.97 -10.18 5.08
CA ILE A 136 4.23 -10.61 4.50
C ILE A 136 5.30 -9.59 4.80
N GLU A 137 6.33 -10.04 5.49
CA GLU A 137 7.51 -9.26 5.80
C GLU A 137 8.68 -9.73 4.95
N LEU A 138 9.21 -8.84 4.11
CA LEU A 138 10.26 -9.08 3.13
C LEU A 138 11.67 -8.95 3.72
N GLY A 139 11.82 -8.37 4.90
CA GLY A 139 13.12 -8.16 5.54
C GLY A 139 13.01 -7.55 6.93
N ASP A 140 14.13 -7.47 7.60
CA ASP A 140 14.26 -6.82 8.90
C ASP A 140 15.12 -5.56 8.75
N ILE A 141 14.62 -4.41 9.18
CA ILE A 141 15.39 -3.16 9.15
C ILE A 141 16.12 -2.93 10.48
N ASN A 142 17.42 -2.67 10.39
CA ASN A 142 18.22 -2.24 11.53
C ASN A 142 18.94 -0.94 11.16
N LYS A 143 18.51 0.16 11.78
CA LYS A 143 18.90 1.55 11.46
C LYS A 143 18.56 1.92 10.02
N SER A 144 19.44 1.55 9.08
CA SER A 144 19.32 1.86 7.64
C SER A 144 19.79 0.71 6.75
N GLN A 145 20.11 -0.45 7.34
CA GLN A 145 20.42 -1.66 6.60
C GLN A 145 19.22 -2.60 6.69
N ILE A 146 18.85 -3.17 5.55
CA ILE A 146 17.77 -4.14 5.46
C ILE A 146 18.38 -5.52 5.27
N LEU A 147 18.04 -6.44 6.18
CA LEU A 147 18.32 -7.86 6.00
C LEU A 147 17.14 -8.46 5.23
N TRP A 148 17.26 -8.54 3.91
CA TRP A 148 16.22 -9.09 3.06
C TRP A 148 16.07 -10.61 3.23
N LYS A 149 14.83 -11.06 3.28
CA LYS A 149 14.47 -12.48 3.21
C LYS A 149 14.59 -12.99 1.77
N SER A 150 14.44 -14.30 1.61
CA SER A 150 14.64 -14.95 0.31
C SER A 150 13.56 -14.59 -0.72
N GLN A 151 13.86 -14.83 -2.00
CA GLN A 151 12.94 -14.65 -3.14
C GLN A 151 11.54 -15.25 -2.92
N LYS A 152 11.44 -16.32 -2.13
CA LYS A 152 10.16 -16.94 -1.78
C LYS A 152 9.17 -15.95 -1.16
N TYR A 153 9.61 -15.08 -0.26
CA TYR A 153 8.73 -14.12 0.40
C TYR A 153 8.22 -13.06 -0.58
N TRP A 154 9.05 -12.67 -1.54
CA TRP A 154 8.64 -11.82 -2.64
C TRP A 154 7.59 -12.48 -3.53
N ASP A 155 7.83 -13.73 -3.94
CA ASP A 155 6.90 -14.46 -4.78
C ASP A 155 5.55 -14.69 -4.07
N ASP A 156 5.59 -14.96 -2.76
CA ASP A 156 4.41 -15.07 -1.91
C ASP A 156 3.66 -13.73 -1.81
N LEU A 157 4.35 -12.59 -1.65
CA LEU A 157 3.75 -11.26 -1.71
C LEU A 157 3.05 -11.02 -3.05
N LEU A 158 3.75 -11.22 -4.17
CA LEU A 158 3.18 -11.00 -5.50
C LEU A 158 1.92 -11.84 -5.73
N ARG A 159 1.95 -13.12 -5.33
CA ARG A 159 0.79 -14.02 -5.41
C ARG A 159 -0.37 -13.51 -4.58
N CYS A 160 -0.12 -13.09 -3.33
CA CYS A 160 -1.17 -12.53 -2.47
C CYS A 160 -1.76 -11.24 -3.05
N MET A 161 -0.91 -10.34 -3.56
CA MET A 161 -1.35 -9.07 -4.17
C MET A 161 -2.22 -9.30 -5.42
N ASP A 162 -1.84 -10.25 -6.27
CA ASP A 162 -2.59 -10.59 -7.49
C ASP A 162 -3.95 -11.24 -7.20
N GLN A 163 -4.12 -11.80 -5.99
CA GLN A 163 -5.34 -12.45 -5.54
C GLN A 163 -6.27 -11.52 -4.74
N ILE A 164 -5.90 -10.25 -4.52
CA ILE A 164 -6.75 -9.31 -3.81
C ILE A 164 -8.02 -9.06 -4.63
N LYS A 165 -9.15 -9.38 -4.01
CA LYS A 165 -10.48 -9.13 -4.57
C LYS A 165 -10.95 -7.73 -4.17
N TRP A 166 -10.51 -6.70 -4.88
CA TRP A 166 -10.87 -5.31 -4.57
C TRP A 166 -12.36 -5.00 -4.80
N ASP A 167 -12.97 -5.62 -5.80
CA ASP A 167 -14.30 -5.29 -6.32
C ASP A 167 -15.49 -5.96 -5.63
N LEU A 168 -15.22 -7.01 -4.84
CA LEU A 168 -16.23 -7.84 -4.15
C LEU A 168 -16.69 -7.33 -2.79
#